data_AF-A0AA89TM12-F1
#
_entry.id   AF-A0AA89TM12-F1
#
_cell.length_a   1.000
_cell.length_b   1.000
_cell.length_c   1.000
_cell.angle_alpha   90.00
_cell.angle_beta   90.00
_cell.angle_gamma   90.00
#
_symmetry.space_group_name_H-M   'P 1'
#
loop_
_entity.id
_entity.type
_entity.pdbx_description
1 polymer ?
#
loop_
_entity_poly.entity_id
_entity_poly.type
_entity_poly.pdbx_seq_one_letter_code
_entity_poly.pdbx_strand_id
1 'polypeptide(L)'
;MLKRSSAALAASAAVLGVIAIAPNASAEPSPPDCPTGNVCAWSSSGYHGPTILKTEGNWSGSLRVGFIMNNGFPSPGSDHIQATWVFDGRTYDRCLHFNPGPGEYKLSFPSGVELKSLVWRGEC
;
A
#
# COMPACT_ATOMS: atom_id res chain seq x y z
N MET A 1 20.56 -26.48 -60.75
CA MET A 1 19.84 -25.20 -60.93
C MET A 1 18.38 -25.39 -60.53
N LEU A 2 17.90 -24.61 -59.55
CA LEU A 2 16.51 -24.21 -59.23
C LEU A 2 15.47 -25.32 -58.91
N LYS A 3 14.52 -25.22 -57.96
CA LYS A 3 14.12 -24.23 -56.93
C LYS A 3 13.12 -24.93 -55.97
N ARG A 4 13.06 -24.47 -54.72
CA ARG A 4 12.09 -24.85 -53.66
C ARG A 4 10.71 -24.18 -53.86
N SER A 5 9.60 -24.85 -53.53
CA SER A 5 8.29 -24.26 -53.16
C SER A 5 7.43 -25.31 -52.42
N SER A 6 7.29 -25.29 -51.09
CA SER A 6 6.34 -24.51 -50.27
C SER A 6 4.87 -24.89 -50.48
N ALA A 7 4.28 -25.58 -49.49
CA ALA A 7 2.84 -25.58 -49.25
C ALA A 7 2.62 -25.39 -47.73
N ALA A 8 2.54 -24.12 -47.32
CA ALA A 8 2.09 -23.74 -46.00
C ALA A 8 0.56 -23.69 -46.02
N LEU A 9 -0.11 -24.60 -45.30
CA LEU A 9 -1.52 -24.41 -44.97
C LEU A 9 -1.61 -23.44 -43.79
N ALA A 10 -2.11 -22.23 -44.07
CA ALA A 10 -2.44 -21.23 -43.06
C ALA A 10 -3.66 -21.68 -42.25
N ALA A 11 -3.47 -21.97 -40.97
CA ALA A 11 -4.57 -22.12 -40.02
C ALA A 11 -4.83 -20.76 -39.35
N SER A 12 -5.89 -20.07 -39.78
CA SER A 12 -6.37 -18.86 -39.12
C SER A 12 -7.12 -19.25 -37.84
N ALA A 13 -6.44 -19.20 -36.70
CA ALA A 13 -7.10 -19.26 -35.40
C ALA A 13 -7.60 -17.85 -35.04
N ALA A 14 -8.91 -17.64 -35.06
CA ALA A 14 -9.53 -16.43 -34.54
C ALA A 14 -9.44 -16.44 -33.01
N VAL A 15 -8.55 -15.63 -32.44
CA VAL A 15 -8.50 -15.42 -30.98
C VAL A 15 -9.62 -14.45 -30.62
N LEU A 16 -10.71 -14.97 -30.06
CA LEU A 16 -11.73 -14.16 -29.39
C LEU A 16 -11.11 -13.58 -28.11
N GLY A 17 -10.70 -12.32 -28.18
CA GLY A 17 -10.11 -11.60 -27.04
C GLY A 17 -11.15 -11.36 -25.96
N VAL A 18 -10.99 -12.03 -24.81
CA VAL A 18 -11.66 -11.65 -23.57
C VAL A 18 -10.94 -10.40 -23.06
N ILE A 19 -11.57 -9.23 -23.22
CA ILE A 19 -11.09 -7.99 -22.61
C ILE A 19 -11.45 -8.10 -21.12
N ALA A 20 -10.51 -8.55 -20.30
CA ALA A 20 -10.66 -8.49 -18.86
C ALA A 20 -10.67 -7.01 -18.45
N ILE A 21 -11.86 -6.48 -18.14
CA ILE A 21 -12.01 -5.18 -17.47
C ILE A 21 -11.45 -5.32 -16.05
N ALA A 22 -10.16 -5.06 -15.88
CA ALA A 22 -9.58 -4.92 -14.56
C ALA A 22 -10.29 -3.75 -13.86
N PRO A 23 -10.72 -3.89 -12.59
CA PRO A 23 -11.30 -2.78 -11.85
C PRO A 23 -10.28 -1.65 -11.79
N ASN A 24 -10.67 -0.47 -12.27
CA ASN A 24 -9.89 0.75 -12.07
C ASN A 24 -9.69 0.93 -10.57
N ALA A 25 -8.44 0.81 -10.10
CA ALA A 25 -8.09 1.17 -8.73
C ALA A 25 -8.44 2.64 -8.54
N SER A 26 -9.57 2.91 -7.87
CA SER A 26 -9.96 4.26 -7.50
C SER A 26 -8.98 4.73 -6.44
N ALA A 27 -8.14 5.70 -6.77
CA ALA A 27 -7.24 6.34 -5.83
C ALA A 27 -8.05 6.93 -4.67
N GLU A 28 -7.80 6.47 -3.44
CA GLU A 28 -8.39 7.08 -2.25
C GLU A 28 -7.77 8.48 -2.07
N PRO A 29 -8.59 9.56 -1.99
CA PRO A 29 -8.07 10.89 -1.76
C PRO A 29 -7.28 10.97 -0.44
N SER A 30 -6.24 11.81 -0.40
CA SER A 30 -5.52 12.07 0.84
C SER A 30 -6.46 12.65 1.90
N PRO A 31 -6.48 12.11 3.13
CA PRO A 31 -7.28 12.67 4.21
C PRO A 31 -6.83 14.10 4.55
N PRO A 32 -7.75 15.02 4.92
CA PRO A 32 -7.40 16.43 5.18
C PRO A 32 -6.32 16.62 6.24
N ASP A 33 -6.30 15.75 7.27
CA ASP A 33 -5.31 15.82 8.34
C ASP A 33 -4.13 14.87 8.14
N CYS A 34 -3.99 14.28 6.96
CA CYS A 34 -2.84 13.47 6.58
C CYS A 34 -2.33 13.93 5.20
N PRO A 35 -1.53 15.01 5.13
CA PRO A 35 -1.01 15.53 3.87
C PRO A 35 -0.06 14.51 3.22
N THR A 36 0.13 14.63 1.91
CA THR A 36 1.06 13.77 1.17
C THR A 36 2.48 13.89 1.73
N GLY A 37 3.22 12.78 1.78
CA GLY A 37 4.55 12.69 2.37
C GLY A 37 4.55 12.26 3.84
N ASN A 38 3.38 12.03 4.45
CA ASN A 38 3.27 11.68 5.86
C ASN A 38 2.70 10.27 6.05
N VAL A 39 3.14 9.63 7.13
CA VAL A 39 2.38 8.56 7.77
C VAL A 39 1.61 9.13 8.95
N CYS A 40 0.34 8.73 9.08
CA CYS A 40 -0.58 9.28 10.07
C CYS A 40 -1.27 8.18 10.85
N ALA A 41 -1.59 8.45 12.13
CA ALA A 41 -2.34 7.56 12.99
C ALA A 41 -3.54 8.27 13.64
N TRP A 42 -4.59 7.51 13.89
CA TRP A 42 -5.80 7.92 14.60
C TRP A 42 -6.10 6.96 15.74
N SER A 43 -6.82 7.45 16.76
CA SER A 43 -7.24 6.64 17.90
C SER A 43 -8.41 5.71 17.58
N SER A 44 -9.23 6.05 16.58
CA SER A 44 -10.37 5.26 16.12
C SER A 44 -9.97 4.27 15.02
N SER A 45 -10.82 3.28 14.73
CA SER A 45 -10.59 2.26 13.68
C SER A 45 -10.69 2.80 12.23
N GLY A 46 -10.79 4.11 12.05
CA GLY A 46 -10.74 4.82 10.77
C GLY A 46 -10.11 6.21 10.91
N TYR A 47 -10.03 6.96 9.82
CA TYR A 47 -9.45 8.30 9.77
C TYR A 47 -10.46 9.41 10.17
N HIS A 48 -11.08 9.25 11.35
CA HIS A 48 -12.03 10.22 11.90
C HIS A 48 -11.35 11.18 12.88
N GLY A 49 -11.63 12.48 12.73
CA GLY A 49 -11.07 13.51 13.61
C GLY A 49 -9.57 13.75 13.38
N PRO A 50 -8.92 14.45 14.32
CA PRO A 50 -7.50 14.77 14.20
C PRO A 50 -6.64 13.52 14.36
N THR A 51 -5.51 13.53 13.67
CA THR A 51 -4.40 12.60 13.83
C THR A 51 -3.80 12.73 15.22
N ILE A 52 -3.46 11.59 15.81
CA ILE A 52 -2.72 11.50 17.07
C ILE A 52 -1.21 11.33 16.84
N LEU A 53 -0.82 11.00 15.60
CA LEU A 53 0.54 10.98 15.12
C LEU A 53 0.55 11.36 13.64
N LYS A 54 1.52 12.17 13.26
CA LYS A 54 1.79 12.59 11.89
C LYS A 54 3.28 12.82 11.75
N THR A 55 3.92 12.16 10.78
CA THR A 55 5.37 12.25 10.61
C THR A 55 5.78 12.00 9.16
N GLU A 56 6.77 12.75 8.70
CA GLU A 56 7.45 12.57 7.41
C GLU A 56 8.68 11.65 7.54
N GLY A 57 9.12 11.39 8.77
CA GLY A 57 10.30 10.58 9.07
C GLY A 57 9.98 9.39 9.94
N ASN A 58 11.04 8.63 10.28
CA ASN A 58 10.94 7.49 11.17
C ASN A 58 10.38 7.92 12.53
N TRP A 59 9.56 7.06 13.11
CA TRP A 59 9.01 7.25 14.43
C TRP A 59 9.13 5.99 15.26
N SER A 60 9.34 6.17 16.57
CA SER A 60 9.35 5.09 17.56
C SER A 60 8.74 5.57 18.88
N GLY A 61 8.03 4.69 19.57
CA GLY A 61 7.43 5.02 20.86
C GLY A 61 6.49 3.94 21.40
N SER A 62 5.49 4.37 22.17
CA SER A 62 4.31 3.57 22.51
C SER A 62 3.10 4.47 22.35
N LEU A 63 2.27 4.18 21.37
CA LEU A 63 1.07 4.96 21.08
C LEU A 63 -0.11 4.02 20.87
N ARG A 64 -1.20 4.22 21.61
CA ARG A 64 -2.44 3.51 21.36
C ARG A 64 -3.08 4.04 20.10
N VAL A 65 -3.31 3.16 19.13
CA VAL A 65 -3.84 3.51 17.81
C VAL A 65 -5.00 2.60 17.44
N GLY A 66 -5.96 3.13 16.68
CA GLY A 66 -7.01 2.36 16.03
C GLY A 66 -6.82 2.28 14.52
N PHE A 67 -6.08 3.22 13.92
CA PHE A 67 -5.89 3.25 12.47
C PHE A 67 -4.57 3.93 12.11
N ILE A 68 -3.90 3.44 11.07
CA ILE A 68 -2.75 4.09 10.45
C ILE A 68 -2.87 4.10 8.93
N MET A 69 -2.29 5.11 8.30
CA MET A 69 -2.22 5.26 6.85
C MET A 69 -0.87 5.83 6.44
N ASN A 70 -0.23 5.19 5.46
CA ASN A 70 0.90 5.73 4.73
C ASN A 70 0.39 6.57 3.56
N ASN A 71 0.39 7.89 3.72
CA ASN A 71 0.10 8.84 2.64
C ASN A 71 1.41 9.44 2.09
N GLY A 72 2.45 8.60 1.98
CA GLY A 72 3.77 8.97 1.47
C GLY A 72 3.80 9.32 -0.03
N PHE A 73 5.00 9.52 -0.56
CA PHE A 73 5.22 9.80 -1.97
C PHE A 73 5.43 8.52 -2.80
N PRO A 74 5.03 8.52 -4.10
CA PRO A 74 5.47 7.54 -5.08
C PRO A 74 6.97 7.74 -5.39
N SER A 75 7.86 7.31 -4.50
CA SER A 75 9.30 7.50 -4.63
C SER A 75 10.04 6.17 -4.46
N PRO A 76 10.76 5.68 -5.49
CA PRO A 76 11.49 4.42 -5.41
C PRO A 76 12.41 4.38 -4.20
N GLY A 77 12.20 3.39 -3.33
CA GLY A 77 13.04 3.17 -2.15
C GLY A 77 12.66 3.99 -0.91
N SER A 78 11.61 4.81 -0.96
CA SER A 78 11.13 5.61 0.17
C SER A 78 9.60 5.73 0.23
N ASP A 79 8.91 4.83 -0.45
CA ASP A 79 7.46 4.80 -0.61
C ASP A 79 6.78 3.79 0.31
N HIS A 80 7.59 3.01 1.03
CA HIS A 80 7.15 2.05 2.02
C HIS A 80 7.47 2.50 3.44
N ILE A 81 6.61 2.11 4.37
CA ILE A 81 6.93 2.10 5.79
C ILE A 81 6.79 0.70 6.39
N GLN A 82 7.73 0.32 7.25
CA GLN A 82 7.55 -0.81 8.16
C GLN A 82 6.86 -0.31 9.43
N ALA A 83 5.60 -0.68 9.61
CA ALA A 83 4.88 -0.49 10.86
C ALA A 83 5.14 -1.67 11.78
N THR A 84 5.39 -1.41 13.07
CA THR A 84 5.53 -2.43 14.11
C THR A 84 4.63 -2.07 15.28
N TRP A 85 3.88 -3.02 15.81
CA TRP A 85 2.99 -2.83 16.95
C TRP A 85 2.99 -4.02 17.90
N VAL A 86 2.44 -3.83 19.09
CA VAL A 86 2.17 -4.88 20.06
C VAL A 86 0.67 -5.04 20.25
N PHE A 87 0.22 -6.28 20.28
CA PHE A 87 -1.17 -6.64 20.60
C PHE A 87 -1.17 -7.95 21.39
N ASP A 88 -1.91 -8.00 22.51
CA ASP A 88 -1.95 -9.17 23.41
C ASP A 88 -0.57 -9.74 23.77
N GLY A 89 0.39 -8.84 24.05
CA GLY A 89 1.75 -9.18 24.45
C GLY A 89 2.64 -9.72 23.31
N ARG A 90 2.16 -9.73 22.07
CA ARG A 90 2.90 -10.18 20.89
C ARG A 90 3.26 -9.01 19.99
N THR A 91 4.45 -9.06 19.40
CA THR A 91 4.89 -8.09 18.40
C THR A 91 4.46 -8.54 17.01
N TYR A 92 3.97 -7.57 16.24
CA TYR A 92 3.56 -7.73 14.85
C TYR A 92 4.19 -6.61 14.03
N ASP A 93 4.32 -6.86 12.74
CA ASP A 93 4.82 -5.88 11.80
C ASP A 93 4.12 -6.02 10.44
N ARG A 94 4.10 -4.91 9.68
CA ARG A 94 3.58 -4.90 8.31
C ARG A 94 4.19 -3.79 7.49
N CYS A 95 4.51 -4.11 6.24
CA CYS A 95 4.95 -3.14 5.25
C CYS A 95 3.74 -2.43 4.64
N LEU A 96 3.66 -1.10 4.75
CA LEU A 96 2.63 -0.30 4.09
C LEU A 96 3.23 0.43 2.90
N HIS A 97 2.64 0.23 1.72
CA HIS A 97 2.92 1.02 0.53
C HIS A 97 2.28 2.42 0.64
N PHE A 98 2.65 3.37 -0.20
CA PHE A 98 2.04 4.70 -0.21
C PHE A 98 0.60 4.67 -0.78
N ASN A 99 -0.21 5.64 -0.35
CA ASN A 99 -1.48 5.99 -0.95
C ASN A 99 -1.35 7.14 -1.96
N PRO A 100 -2.01 7.07 -3.13
CA PRO A 100 -2.65 5.89 -3.71
C PRO A 100 -1.61 4.97 -4.37
N GLY A 101 -1.74 3.65 -4.25
CA GLY A 101 -0.80 2.71 -4.87
C GLY A 101 -1.31 1.27 -4.92
N PRO A 102 -0.65 0.37 -5.68
CA PRO A 102 -1.08 -1.02 -5.83
C PRO A 102 -0.95 -1.86 -4.55
N GLY A 103 -0.25 -1.37 -3.53
CA GLY A 103 -0.05 -2.06 -2.27
C GLY A 103 -1.01 -1.61 -1.15
N GLU A 104 -1.03 -2.41 -0.09
CA GLU A 104 -1.84 -2.09 1.08
C GLU A 104 -1.19 -0.92 1.86
N TYR A 105 -1.88 0.22 1.94
CA TYR A 105 -1.31 1.48 2.44
C TYR A 105 -1.86 1.91 3.81
N LYS A 106 -2.78 1.15 4.39
CA LYS A 106 -3.46 1.47 5.65
C LYS A 106 -3.73 0.22 6.48
N LEU A 107 -3.85 0.39 7.79
CA LEU A 107 -4.27 -0.64 8.74
C LEU A 107 -5.35 -0.10 9.66
N SER A 108 -6.37 -0.93 9.91
CA SER A 108 -7.34 -0.73 10.99
C SER A 108 -7.08 -1.77 12.06
N PHE A 109 -7.10 -1.34 13.33
CA PHE A 109 -6.73 -2.14 14.48
C PHE A 109 -7.91 -2.32 15.45
N PRO A 110 -7.98 -3.46 16.14
CA PRO A 110 -8.85 -3.60 17.31
C PRO A 110 -8.35 -2.72 18.47
N SER A 111 -9.17 -2.58 19.51
CA SER A 111 -8.76 -1.90 20.74
C SER A 111 -7.59 -2.63 21.42
N GLY A 112 -6.70 -1.88 22.07
CA GLY A 112 -5.57 -2.44 22.82
C GLY A 112 -4.27 -2.59 22.01
N VAL A 113 -4.25 -2.19 20.74
CA VAL A 113 -3.02 -2.13 19.94
C VAL A 113 -2.13 -0.96 20.38
N GLU A 114 -0.85 -1.23 20.58
CA GLU A 114 0.19 -0.24 20.82
C GLU A 114 1.19 -0.18 19.67
N LEU A 115 1.15 0.89 18.89
CA LEU A 115 2.13 1.17 17.85
C LEU A 115 3.49 1.44 18.48
N LYS A 116 4.52 0.78 17.95
CA LYS A 116 5.89 0.85 18.44
C LYS A 116 6.84 1.56 17.50
N SER A 117 6.69 1.39 16.19
CA SER A 117 7.50 2.10 15.21
C SER A 117 6.83 2.25 13.85
N LEU A 118 7.27 3.27 13.12
CA LEU A 118 7.02 3.49 11.70
C LEU A 118 8.38 3.82 11.08
N VAL A 119 8.90 2.97 10.19
CA VAL A 119 10.22 3.14 9.60
C VAL A 119 10.11 3.23 8.08
N TRP A 120 10.43 4.38 7.52
CA TRP A 120 10.56 4.57 6.07
C TRP A 120 11.74 3.76 5.54
N ARG A 121 11.49 3.05 4.45
CA ARG A 121 12.48 2.21 3.78
C ARG A 121 12.04 1.93 2.35
N GLY A 122 12.92 1.27 1.60
CA GLY A 122 12.53 0.64 0.34
C GLY A 122 11.70 -0.60 0.59
N GLU A 123 11.52 -1.40 -0.47
CA GLU A 123 10.68 -2.59 -0.47
C GLU A 123 10.76 -3.43 0.83
N CYS A 124 9.57 -3.80 1.28
CA CYS A 124 9.24 -4.82 2.26
C CYS A 124 7.87 -5.40 1.87
#